data_AF-A0A7C7DTZ9-F1
#
_entry.id   AF-A0A7C7DTZ9-F1
#
_cell.length_a   1.000
_cell.length_b   1.000
_cell.length_c   1.000
_cell.angle_alpha   90.00
_cell.angle_beta   90.00
_cell.angle_gamma   90.00
#
_symmetry.space_group_name_H-M   'P 1'
#
loop_
_entity.id
_entity.type
_entity.pdbx_description
1 polymer ?
#
loop_
_entity_poly.entity_id
_entity_poly.type
_entity_poly.pdbx_seq_one_letter_code
_entity_poly.pdbx_strand_id
1 'polypeptide(L)'
;MSAPVFIGLDLAWSDRNHTGGAVICAGALVAATGLLTDDVAIEAFIAAHLPDSAPTVIAVDAPLRVPNSTGRRRADHEVSLAWGKFDAGAYPANRTLLARNGVVRGEALVAWLAARFGCVECAPIPRRGAGRYLCEVFPHPAHVILFNLPRTLKYKRKPGRTPALIAAEFARYQQLLAGLRHADPPLMGLEAVTTIDAGQRRGRALQELEEMLDAITCAYVACYAWHHGPVRQRVYGSVAEGHILTPAL
;
A
#
# COMPACT_ATOMS: atom_id res chain seq x y z
N MET A 1 7.89 -12.72 -22.64
CA MET A 1 6.92 -11.86 -21.93
C MET A 1 7.71 -10.93 -21.03
N SER A 2 7.39 -9.64 -21.02
CA SER A 2 8.02 -8.67 -20.11
C SER A 2 7.80 -9.08 -18.65
N ALA A 3 8.79 -8.80 -17.78
CA ALA A 3 8.66 -9.08 -16.35
C ALA A 3 7.46 -8.31 -15.76
N PRO A 4 6.68 -8.91 -14.84
CA PRO A 4 5.58 -8.21 -14.19
C PRO A 4 6.11 -7.07 -13.32
N VAL A 5 5.34 -5.99 -13.26
CA VAL A 5 5.65 -4.81 -12.44
C VAL A 5 4.61 -4.66 -11.34
N PHE A 6 5.07 -4.44 -10.11
CA PHE A 6 4.21 -4.20 -8.96
C PHE A 6 4.51 -2.81 -8.41
N ILE A 7 3.50 -1.94 -8.37
CA ILE A 7 3.63 -0.57 -7.88
C ILE A 7 2.83 -0.46 -6.60
N GLY A 8 3.45 0.08 -5.56
CA GLY A 8 2.80 0.36 -4.27
C GLY A 8 2.74 1.87 -4.03
N LEU A 9 1.60 2.34 -3.53
CA LEU A 9 1.40 3.74 -3.13
C LEU A 9 0.86 3.80 -1.70
N ASP A 10 1.53 4.54 -0.81
CA ASP A 10 0.93 5.01 0.46
C ASP A 10 0.30 6.38 0.17
N LEU A 11 -0.95 6.37 -0.29
CA LEU A 11 -1.58 7.56 -0.87
C LEU A 11 -2.17 8.44 0.23
N ALA A 12 -1.51 9.57 0.47
CA ALA A 12 -2.03 10.55 1.41
C ALA A 12 -3.41 11.08 0.97
N TRP A 13 -4.33 11.28 1.90
CA TRP A 13 -5.68 11.76 1.56
C TRP A 13 -5.73 13.19 1.02
N SER A 14 -4.73 14.01 1.35
CA SER A 14 -4.57 15.36 0.82
C SER A 14 -3.35 15.42 -0.09
N ASP A 15 -3.50 16.11 -1.20
CA ASP A 15 -2.43 16.56 -2.11
C ASP A 15 -1.31 17.37 -1.45
N ARG A 16 -1.55 18.00 -0.29
CA ARG A 16 -0.52 18.73 0.48
C ARG A 16 0.46 17.84 1.23
N ASN A 17 0.12 16.56 1.37
CA ASN A 17 0.94 15.58 2.09
C ASN A 17 1.67 14.71 1.08
N HIS A 18 2.90 14.35 1.41
CA HIS A 18 3.69 13.46 0.57
C HIS A 18 3.05 12.07 0.51
N THR A 19 3.23 11.42 -0.63
CA THR A 19 2.82 10.04 -0.88
C THR A 19 4.05 9.18 -1.05
N GLY A 20 4.00 7.98 -0.47
CA GLY A 20 5.00 6.95 -0.71
C GLY A 20 4.83 6.30 -2.08
N GLY A 21 5.92 5.97 -2.74
CA GLY A 21 5.92 5.20 -3.99
C GLY A 21 7.00 4.12 -3.96
N ALA A 22 6.66 2.91 -4.41
CA ALA A 22 7.61 1.82 -4.56
C ALA A 22 7.31 0.99 -5.81
N VAL A 23 8.36 0.44 -6.44
CA VAL A 23 8.27 -0.40 -7.63
C VAL A 23 9.09 -1.66 -7.45
N ILE A 24 8.43 -2.80 -7.62
CA ILE A 24 9.06 -4.12 -7.67
C ILE A 24 8.97 -4.64 -9.09
N CYS A 25 10.11 -5.05 -9.65
CA CYS A 25 10.19 -5.67 -10.97
C CYS A 25 11.19 -6.82 -10.90
N ALA A 26 10.86 -7.96 -11.54
CA ALA A 26 11.72 -9.15 -11.57
C ALA A 26 12.21 -9.62 -10.17
N GLY A 27 11.38 -9.49 -9.13
CA GLY A 27 11.71 -9.93 -7.76
C GLY A 27 12.63 -8.99 -6.99
N ALA A 28 12.90 -7.79 -7.48
CA ALA A 28 13.71 -6.79 -6.80
C ALA A 28 12.98 -5.45 -6.67
N LEU A 29 13.24 -4.72 -5.59
CA LEU A 29 12.87 -3.31 -5.46
C LEU A 29 13.75 -2.49 -6.41
N VAL A 30 13.15 -1.81 -7.39
CA VAL A 30 13.86 -1.02 -8.41
C VAL A 30 13.72 0.48 -8.21
N ALA A 31 12.69 0.92 -7.48
CA ALA A 31 12.51 2.31 -7.09
C ALA A 31 11.72 2.39 -5.78
N ALA A 32 12.07 3.34 -4.92
CA ALA A 32 11.31 3.67 -3.72
C ALA A 32 11.53 5.14 -3.34
N THR A 33 10.47 5.80 -2.87
CA THR A 33 10.49 7.21 -2.45
C THR A 33 9.37 7.48 -1.45
N GLY A 34 9.59 8.41 -0.52
CA GLY A 34 8.57 8.98 0.37
C GLY A 34 8.25 10.44 0.04
N LEU A 35 8.58 10.88 -1.17
CA LEU A 35 8.66 12.28 -1.58
C LEU A 35 7.81 12.61 -2.81
N LEU A 36 6.73 11.87 -3.07
CA LEU A 36 5.78 12.25 -4.12
C LEU A 36 4.89 13.39 -3.58
N THR A 37 5.19 14.62 -3.98
CA THR A 37 4.67 15.83 -3.34
C THR A 37 3.25 16.22 -3.76
N ASP A 38 2.81 15.76 -4.92
CA ASP A 38 1.51 16.09 -5.52
C ASP A 38 1.09 14.98 -6.51
N ASP A 39 -0.09 15.14 -7.12
CA ASP A 39 -0.59 14.17 -8.10
C ASP A 39 0.31 14.10 -9.34
N VAL A 40 0.88 15.22 -9.82
CA VAL A 40 1.79 15.22 -10.98
C VAL A 40 3.04 14.37 -10.71
N ALA A 41 3.60 14.45 -9.51
CA ALA A 41 4.73 13.62 -9.10
C ALA A 41 4.36 12.13 -9.06
N ILE A 42 3.16 11.78 -8.57
CA ILE A 42 2.64 10.41 -8.58
C ILE A 42 2.49 9.91 -10.01
N GLU A 43 1.90 10.73 -10.89
CA GLU A 43 1.68 10.41 -12.29
C GLU A 43 3.01 10.13 -13.01
N ALA A 44 4.00 11.01 -12.82
CA ALA A 44 5.33 10.87 -13.40
C ALA A 44 6.06 9.62 -12.88
N PHE A 45 5.95 9.33 -11.57
CA PHE A 45 6.54 8.14 -10.97
C PHE A 45 5.98 6.85 -11.57
N ILE A 46 4.65 6.77 -11.73
CA ILE A 46 3.98 5.62 -12.32
C ILE A 46 4.36 5.48 -13.80
N ALA A 47 4.28 6.58 -14.57
CA ALA A 47 4.59 6.57 -15.99
C ALA A 47 6.03 6.12 -16.29
N ALA A 48 6.99 6.52 -15.45
CA ALA A 48 8.39 6.13 -15.59
C ALA A 48 8.65 4.62 -15.38
N HIS A 49 7.73 3.91 -14.72
CA HIS A 49 7.92 2.52 -14.31
C HIS A 49 6.87 1.57 -14.86
N LEU A 50 6.01 2.00 -15.79
CA LEU A 50 4.92 1.20 -16.32
C LEU A 50 5.15 0.91 -17.81
N PRO A 51 5.77 -0.25 -18.17
CA PRO A 51 6.05 -0.61 -19.55
C PRO A 51 4.77 -0.91 -20.33
N ASP A 52 4.75 -0.61 -21.64
CA ASP A 52 3.57 -0.73 -22.51
C ASP A 52 2.90 -2.11 -22.52
N SER A 53 3.65 -3.19 -22.28
CA SER A 53 3.16 -4.57 -22.42
C SER A 53 3.40 -5.45 -21.19
N ALA A 54 3.87 -4.88 -20.07
CA ALA A 54 4.09 -5.66 -18.86
C ALA A 54 2.78 -5.89 -18.10
N PRO A 55 2.53 -7.11 -17.58
CA PRO A 55 1.52 -7.30 -16.54
C PRO A 55 1.83 -6.40 -15.35
N THR A 56 0.83 -5.68 -14.86
CA THR A 56 1.03 -4.71 -13.76
C THR A 56 -0.02 -4.90 -12.68
N VAL A 57 0.38 -4.77 -11.42
CA VAL A 57 -0.55 -4.57 -10.30
C VAL A 57 -0.14 -3.32 -9.55
N ILE A 58 -1.08 -2.38 -9.43
CA ILE A 58 -0.93 -1.18 -8.61
C ILE A 58 -1.74 -1.39 -7.33
N ALA A 59 -1.09 -1.38 -6.18
CA ALA A 59 -1.70 -1.48 -4.87
C ALA A 59 -1.61 -0.14 -4.14
N VAL A 60 -2.75 0.37 -3.65
CA VAL A 60 -2.86 1.70 -3.04
C VAL A 60 -3.40 1.59 -1.62
N ASP A 61 -2.66 2.11 -0.64
CA ASP A 61 -3.18 2.33 0.72
C ASP A 61 -4.01 3.62 0.76
N ALA A 62 -5.20 3.57 0.16
CA ALA A 62 -6.23 4.58 0.31
C ALA A 62 -7.56 4.08 -0.25
N PRO A 63 -8.70 4.61 0.26
CA PRO A 63 -10.01 4.32 -0.30
C PRO A 63 -10.14 4.68 -1.78
N LEU A 64 -10.36 3.68 -2.64
CA LEU A 64 -10.49 3.86 -4.10
C LEU A 64 -11.95 4.10 -4.56
N ARG A 65 -12.92 3.71 -3.72
CA ARG A 65 -14.35 3.99 -3.87
C ARG A 65 -14.96 4.32 -2.51
N VAL A 66 -15.70 5.42 -2.44
CA VAL A 66 -16.30 5.95 -1.21
C VAL A 66 -17.75 6.34 -1.47
N PRO A 67 -18.69 5.37 -1.45
CA PRO A 67 -20.09 5.63 -1.80
C PRO A 67 -20.86 6.37 -0.69
N ASN A 68 -20.41 6.27 0.56
CA ASN A 68 -21.09 6.81 1.73
C ASN A 68 -20.69 8.26 2.04
N SER A 69 -21.69 9.09 2.37
CA SER A 69 -21.46 10.47 2.79
C SER A 69 -20.78 10.55 4.17
N THR A 70 -21.24 9.75 5.13
CA THR A 70 -20.74 9.70 6.52
C THR A 70 -20.58 8.25 7.00
N GLY A 71 -20.05 8.05 8.21
CA GLY A 71 -19.91 6.73 8.81
C GLY A 71 -18.76 5.91 8.22
N ARG A 72 -18.89 4.57 8.25
CA ARG A 72 -17.93 3.60 7.70
C ARG A 72 -18.52 2.99 6.43
N ARG A 73 -17.74 2.87 5.36
CA ARG A 73 -18.11 1.98 4.25
C ARG A 73 -17.96 0.53 4.68
N ARG A 74 -18.58 -0.37 3.90
CA ARG A 74 -18.61 -1.80 4.17
C ARG A 74 -17.22 -2.41 4.38
N ALA A 75 -16.27 -2.10 3.49
CA ALA A 75 -14.90 -2.62 3.57
C ALA A 75 -14.21 -2.26 4.89
N ASP A 76 -14.29 -1.00 5.34
CA ASP A 76 -13.66 -0.56 6.60
C ASP A 76 -14.25 -1.28 7.80
N HIS A 77 -15.57 -1.47 7.79
CA HIS A 77 -16.29 -2.16 8.85
C HIS A 77 -15.87 -3.63 8.92
N GLU A 78 -15.91 -4.35 7.80
CA GLU A 78 -15.55 -5.77 7.76
C GLU A 78 -14.07 -6.01 8.12
N VAL A 79 -13.15 -5.18 7.61
CA VAL A 79 -11.73 -5.23 8.02
C VAL A 79 -11.59 -5.00 9.51
N SER A 80 -12.27 -3.99 10.06
CA SER A 80 -12.16 -3.66 11.48
C SER A 80 -12.68 -4.78 12.38
N LEU A 81 -13.75 -5.48 11.98
CA LEU A 81 -14.25 -6.65 12.68
C LEU A 81 -13.25 -7.80 12.67
N ALA A 82 -12.63 -8.09 11.51
CA ALA A 82 -11.68 -9.18 11.38
C ALA A 82 -10.35 -8.91 12.11
N TRP A 83 -9.87 -7.67 12.04
CA TRP A 83 -8.49 -7.32 12.39
C TRP A 83 -8.33 -6.44 13.62
N GLY A 84 -9.43 -5.96 14.22
CA GLY A 84 -9.40 -5.12 15.42
C GLY A 84 -8.66 -5.75 16.60
N LYS A 85 -8.74 -7.07 16.77
CA LYS A 85 -8.02 -7.83 17.81
C LYS A 85 -6.49 -7.77 17.70
N PHE A 86 -5.97 -7.43 16.52
CA PHE A 86 -4.54 -7.25 16.23
C PHE A 86 -4.13 -5.77 16.20
N ASP A 87 -5.02 -4.86 16.59
CA ASP A 87 -4.90 -3.40 16.43
C ASP A 87 -4.73 -2.97 14.95
N ALA A 88 -5.32 -3.74 14.03
CA ALA A 88 -5.25 -3.53 12.58
C ALA A 88 -6.64 -3.15 11.99
N GLY A 89 -7.45 -2.42 12.76
CA GLY A 89 -8.72 -1.87 12.28
C GLY A 89 -8.53 -0.66 11.35
N ALA A 90 -9.40 -0.53 10.36
CA ALA A 90 -9.38 0.58 9.41
C ALA A 90 -10.04 1.83 10.00
N TYR A 91 -9.54 3.01 9.60
CA TYR A 91 -10.22 4.26 9.91
C TYR A 91 -11.45 4.42 8.97
N PRO A 92 -12.59 4.96 9.45
CA PRO A 92 -13.75 5.19 8.60
C PRO A 92 -13.43 6.08 7.39
N ALA A 93 -13.66 5.57 6.19
CA ALA A 93 -13.67 6.34 4.96
C ALA A 93 -15.10 6.78 4.63
N ASN A 94 -15.27 8.08 4.38
CA ASN A 94 -16.52 8.66 3.89
C ASN A 94 -16.24 10.00 3.20
N ARG A 95 -17.21 10.50 2.43
CA ARG A 95 -17.04 11.73 1.64
C ARG A 95 -16.82 12.96 2.52
N THR A 96 -17.43 13.06 3.71
CA THR A 96 -17.18 14.19 4.62
C THR A 96 -15.72 14.29 5.05
N LEU A 97 -15.04 13.15 5.26
CA LEU A 97 -13.64 13.13 5.67
C LEU A 97 -12.68 13.32 4.49
N LEU A 98 -12.94 12.63 3.39
CA LEU A 98 -11.99 12.47 2.29
C LEU A 98 -12.19 13.47 1.15
N ALA A 99 -13.43 13.90 0.87
CA ALA A 99 -13.68 14.74 -0.29
C ALA A 99 -13.12 16.15 -0.07
N ARG A 100 -12.45 16.69 -1.10
CA ARG A 100 -12.02 18.08 -1.18
C ARG A 100 -12.56 18.64 -2.49
N ASN A 101 -13.31 19.74 -2.41
CA ASN A 101 -14.03 20.30 -3.55
C ASN A 101 -14.91 19.25 -4.29
N GLY A 102 -15.53 18.34 -3.54
CA GLY A 102 -16.37 17.27 -4.09
C GLY A 102 -15.62 16.04 -4.62
N VAL A 103 -14.28 16.05 -4.63
CA VAL A 103 -13.46 14.97 -5.20
C VAL A 103 -12.78 14.15 -4.10
N VAL A 104 -12.87 12.82 -4.20
CA VAL A 104 -12.07 11.89 -3.40
C VAL A 104 -10.81 11.53 -4.20
N ARG A 105 -9.62 11.77 -3.62
CA ARG A 105 -8.34 11.60 -4.31
C ARG A 105 -8.14 10.20 -4.89
N GLY A 106 -8.48 9.15 -4.13
CA GLY A 106 -8.40 7.76 -4.62
C GLY A 106 -9.32 7.48 -5.81
N GLU A 107 -10.55 8.04 -5.83
CA GLU A 107 -11.47 7.90 -6.96
C GLU A 107 -10.91 8.58 -8.23
N ALA A 108 -10.28 9.74 -8.07
CA ALA A 108 -9.63 10.47 -9.16
C ALA A 108 -8.41 9.72 -9.71
N LEU A 109 -7.57 9.16 -8.84
CA LEU A 109 -6.42 8.33 -9.23
C LEU A 109 -6.86 7.11 -10.06
N VAL A 110 -7.94 6.44 -9.66
CA VAL A 110 -8.51 5.32 -10.42
C VAL A 110 -8.92 5.76 -11.83
N ALA A 111 -9.67 6.87 -11.94
CA ALA A 111 -10.14 7.36 -13.23
C ALA A 111 -8.98 7.70 -14.16
N TRP A 112 -7.93 8.36 -13.63
CA TRP A 112 -6.73 8.70 -14.39
C TRP A 112 -5.96 7.44 -14.83
N LEU A 113 -5.72 6.47 -13.94
CA LEU A 113 -5.02 5.22 -14.26
C LEU A 113 -5.76 4.41 -15.34
N ALA A 114 -7.09 4.34 -15.25
CA ALA A 114 -7.92 3.68 -16.24
C ALA A 114 -7.82 4.39 -17.61
N ALA A 115 -7.95 5.71 -17.65
CA ALA A 115 -7.89 6.48 -18.88
C ALA A 115 -6.50 6.47 -19.54
N ARG A 116 -5.43 6.60 -18.74
CA ARG A 116 -4.07 6.76 -19.24
C ARG A 116 -3.37 5.45 -19.57
N PHE A 117 -3.64 4.40 -18.79
CA PHE A 117 -2.90 3.13 -18.86
C PHE A 117 -3.81 1.90 -19.01
N GLY A 118 -5.13 2.06 -19.08
CA GLY A 118 -6.05 0.93 -19.19
C GLY A 118 -6.05 0.04 -17.94
N CYS A 119 -5.72 0.59 -16.77
CA CYS A 119 -5.81 -0.14 -15.52
C CYS A 119 -7.26 -0.45 -15.18
N VAL A 120 -7.51 -1.66 -14.66
CA VAL A 120 -8.84 -2.11 -14.23
C VAL A 120 -8.80 -2.41 -12.74
N GLU A 121 -9.75 -1.86 -11.99
CA GLU A 121 -9.91 -2.25 -10.58
C GLU A 121 -10.23 -3.74 -10.47
N CYS A 122 -9.46 -4.47 -9.66
CA CYS A 122 -9.57 -5.91 -9.56
C CYS A 122 -9.21 -6.40 -8.16
N ALA A 123 -10.18 -7.00 -7.48
CA ALA A 123 -9.98 -7.71 -6.22
C ALA A 123 -10.97 -8.88 -6.17
N PRO A 124 -10.51 -10.14 -6.08
CA PRO A 124 -9.11 -10.57 -5.96
C PRO A 124 -8.31 -10.40 -7.27
N ILE A 125 -7.00 -10.27 -7.16
CA ILE A 125 -6.06 -10.23 -8.29
C ILE A 125 -5.91 -11.64 -8.88
N PRO A 126 -6.04 -11.84 -10.21
CA PRO A 126 -5.86 -13.14 -10.85
C PRO A 126 -4.43 -13.67 -10.73
N ARG A 127 -4.30 -14.99 -10.55
CA ARG A 127 -2.99 -15.65 -10.49
C ARG A 127 -2.25 -15.46 -11.80
N ARG A 128 -1.07 -14.82 -11.75
CA ARG A 128 -0.22 -14.55 -12.91
C ARG A 128 -0.97 -13.88 -14.08
N GLY A 129 -1.98 -13.06 -13.78
CA GLY A 129 -2.81 -12.40 -14.78
C GLY A 129 -1.99 -11.44 -15.66
N ALA A 130 -2.31 -11.37 -16.95
CA ALA A 130 -1.57 -10.56 -17.92
C ALA A 130 -2.03 -9.09 -18.00
N GLY A 131 -3.09 -8.73 -17.26
CA GLY A 131 -3.67 -7.39 -17.29
C GLY A 131 -2.90 -6.36 -16.47
N ARG A 132 -3.45 -5.14 -16.46
CA ARG A 132 -3.05 -4.06 -15.54
C ARG A 132 -4.15 -3.89 -14.51
N TYR A 133 -3.86 -4.34 -13.30
CA TYR A 133 -4.82 -4.36 -12.20
C TYR A 133 -4.54 -3.23 -11.20
N LEU A 134 -5.60 -2.69 -10.62
CA LEU A 134 -5.54 -1.70 -9.55
C LEU A 134 -6.34 -2.24 -8.36
N CYS A 135 -5.79 -2.17 -7.15
CA CYS A 135 -6.49 -2.59 -5.95
C CYS A 135 -6.18 -1.68 -4.76
N GLU A 136 -7.16 -1.59 -3.88
CA GLU A 136 -7.01 -1.00 -2.57
C GLU A 136 -6.43 -2.04 -1.61
N VAL A 137 -5.38 -1.68 -0.89
CA VAL A 137 -4.75 -2.52 0.14
C VAL A 137 -4.71 -1.79 1.47
N PHE A 138 -4.41 -2.53 2.54
CA PHE A 138 -4.20 -1.93 3.86
C PHE A 138 -2.98 -2.57 4.54
N PRO A 139 -1.86 -1.85 4.72
CA PRO A 139 -0.60 -2.40 5.22
C PRO A 139 -0.70 -3.04 6.60
N HIS A 140 -1.51 -2.52 7.53
CA HIS A 140 -1.56 -3.04 8.89
C HIS A 140 -1.97 -4.53 8.97
N PRO A 141 -3.10 -4.99 8.39
CA PRO A 141 -3.39 -6.42 8.26
C PRO A 141 -2.32 -7.19 7.47
N ALA A 142 -1.76 -6.59 6.42
CA ALA A 142 -0.72 -7.24 5.62
C ALA A 142 0.53 -7.55 6.45
N HIS A 143 1.00 -6.62 7.29
CA HIS A 143 2.12 -6.86 8.20
C HIS A 143 1.84 -8.02 9.17
N VAL A 144 0.63 -8.06 9.73
CA VAL A 144 0.23 -9.14 10.65
C VAL A 144 0.34 -10.50 9.98
N ILE A 145 -0.09 -10.61 8.73
CA ILE A 145 -0.13 -11.89 7.99
C ILE A 145 1.25 -12.25 7.45
N LEU A 146 1.89 -11.35 6.71
CA LEU A 146 3.15 -11.61 6.01
C LEU A 146 4.30 -11.90 6.99
N PHE A 147 4.27 -11.27 8.16
CA PHE A 147 5.32 -11.39 9.17
C PHE A 147 4.89 -12.19 10.40
N ASN A 148 3.70 -12.81 10.37
CA ASN A 148 3.14 -13.57 11.48
C ASN A 148 3.19 -12.82 12.83
N LEU A 149 2.75 -11.56 12.84
CA LEU A 149 2.83 -10.71 14.03
C LEU A 149 1.60 -10.89 14.92
N PRO A 150 1.77 -10.86 16.25
CA PRO A 150 0.63 -10.91 17.16
C PRO A 150 -0.21 -9.63 17.14
N ARG A 151 0.36 -8.48 16.73
CA ARG A 151 -0.29 -7.15 16.60
C ARG A 151 0.47 -6.28 15.60
N THR A 152 -0.12 -5.15 15.20
CA THR A 152 0.53 -4.15 14.34
C THR A 152 1.83 -3.58 14.90
N LEU A 153 2.76 -3.24 14.01
CA LEU A 153 3.95 -2.45 14.31
C LEU A 153 3.55 -1.04 14.80
N LYS A 154 4.24 -0.50 15.82
CA LYS A 154 3.93 0.80 16.45
C LYS A 154 4.84 1.94 15.98
N TYR A 155 5.28 1.89 14.72
CA TYR A 155 6.18 2.87 14.09
C TYR A 155 5.52 4.23 13.80
N LYS A 156 4.23 4.27 13.42
CA LYS A 156 3.54 5.54 13.16
C LYS A 156 3.45 6.43 14.42
N ARG A 157 3.60 7.74 14.28
CA ARG A 157 3.45 8.69 15.40
C ARG A 157 2.00 8.69 15.93
N LYS A 158 1.81 8.39 17.21
CA LYS A 158 0.51 8.47 17.92
C LYS A 158 0.72 8.91 19.37
N PRO A 159 -0.29 9.53 20.02
CA PRO A 159 -0.24 9.83 21.45
C PRO A 159 0.18 8.62 22.28
N GLY A 160 1.06 8.83 23.26
CA GLY A 160 1.60 7.76 24.12
C GLY A 160 2.79 6.99 23.55
N ARG A 161 3.25 7.27 22.33
CA ARG A 161 4.47 6.63 21.75
C ARG A 161 5.68 7.54 21.91
N THR A 162 6.74 7.04 22.56
CA THR A 162 8.01 7.78 22.69
C THR A 162 8.81 7.73 21.39
N PRO A 163 9.70 8.69 21.13
CA PRO A 163 10.62 8.63 19.98
C PRO A 163 11.46 7.34 19.95
N ALA A 164 11.91 6.86 21.11
CA ALA A 164 12.68 5.62 21.23
C ALA A 164 11.86 4.38 20.82
N LEU A 165 10.59 4.30 21.24
CA LEU A 165 9.67 3.24 20.82
C LEU A 165 9.47 3.27 19.30
N ILE A 166 9.23 4.45 18.74
CA ILE A 166 9.03 4.63 17.29
C ILE A 166 10.25 4.16 16.52
N ALA A 167 11.45 4.60 16.91
CA ALA A 167 12.70 4.20 16.26
C ALA A 167 12.92 2.67 16.33
N ALA A 168 12.63 2.06 17.49
CA ALA A 168 12.73 0.60 17.66
C ALA A 168 11.73 -0.16 16.77
N GLU A 169 10.49 0.31 16.64
CA GLU A 169 9.50 -0.31 15.77
C GLU A 169 9.78 -0.10 14.28
N PHE A 170 10.40 1.02 13.89
CA PHE A 170 10.94 1.19 12.53
C PHE A 170 12.05 0.18 12.24
N ALA A 171 13.01 0.03 13.15
CA ALA A 171 14.07 -0.95 13.00
C ALA A 171 13.50 -2.38 12.88
N ARG A 172 12.49 -2.72 13.69
CA ARG A 172 11.76 -4.00 13.58
C ARG A 172 11.07 -4.16 12.24
N TYR A 173 10.39 -3.13 11.74
CA TYR A 173 9.75 -3.14 10.43
C TYR A 173 10.77 -3.35 9.30
N GLN A 174 11.88 -2.63 9.32
CA GLN A 174 12.95 -2.77 8.33
C GLN A 174 13.59 -4.15 8.35
N GLN A 175 13.79 -4.75 9.53
CA GLN A 175 14.26 -6.13 9.66
C GLN A 175 13.28 -7.15 9.06
N LEU A 176 11.97 -6.96 9.28
CA LEU A 176 10.93 -7.81 8.69
C LEU A 176 10.92 -7.69 7.16
N LEU A 177 11.03 -6.47 6.62
CA LEU A 177 11.17 -6.24 5.18
C LEU A 177 12.44 -6.91 4.64
N ALA A 178 13.59 -6.76 5.30
CA ALA A 178 14.83 -7.43 4.89
C ALA A 178 14.70 -8.97 4.86
N GLY A 179 13.84 -9.54 5.71
CA GLY A 179 13.50 -10.95 5.72
C GLY A 179 12.76 -11.43 4.47
N LEU A 180 12.12 -10.53 3.70
CA LEU A 180 11.40 -10.88 2.47
C LEU A 180 12.30 -11.49 1.38
N ARG A 181 13.63 -11.35 1.48
CA ARG A 181 14.58 -12.06 0.61
C ARG A 181 14.44 -13.58 0.67
N HIS A 182 13.88 -14.10 1.75
CA HIS A 182 13.65 -15.53 1.99
C HIS A 182 12.16 -15.92 1.95
N ALA A 183 11.28 -14.96 1.63
CA ALA A 183 9.84 -15.21 1.54
C ALA A 183 9.46 -15.83 0.20
N ASP A 184 8.17 -16.16 0.04
CA ASP A 184 7.58 -16.64 -1.21
C ASP A 184 6.43 -15.72 -1.64
N PRO A 185 6.59 -14.89 -2.70
CA PRO A 185 7.81 -14.73 -3.50
C PRO A 185 8.93 -13.97 -2.78
N PRO A 186 10.21 -14.20 -3.13
CA PRO A 186 11.32 -13.46 -2.54
C PRO A 186 11.37 -12.02 -3.07
N LEU A 187 11.87 -11.10 -2.24
CA LEU A 187 12.14 -9.71 -2.61
C LEU A 187 13.58 -9.31 -2.28
N MET A 188 14.33 -8.93 -3.32
CA MET A 188 15.72 -8.45 -3.24
C MET A 188 15.79 -6.91 -3.33
N GLY A 189 16.97 -6.34 -3.05
CA GLY A 189 17.24 -4.90 -3.27
C GLY A 189 16.71 -3.97 -2.17
N LEU A 190 16.48 -4.49 -0.96
CA LEU A 190 15.97 -3.73 0.18
C LEU A 190 17.07 -3.15 1.07
N GLU A 191 18.33 -3.43 0.80
CA GLU A 191 19.46 -3.09 1.68
C GLU A 191 19.55 -1.59 1.93
N ALA A 192 19.40 -0.77 0.87
CA ALA A 192 19.49 0.69 0.97
C ALA A 192 18.37 1.33 1.81
N VAL A 193 17.20 0.69 1.89
CA VAL A 193 16.04 1.22 2.65
C VAL A 193 15.95 0.65 4.06
N THR A 194 16.34 -0.61 4.25
CA THR A 194 16.28 -1.31 5.55
C THR A 194 17.42 -0.96 6.50
N THR A 195 18.48 -0.31 6.00
CA THR A 195 19.64 0.13 6.81
C THR A 195 19.54 1.59 7.27
N ILE A 196 18.49 2.31 6.86
CA ILE A 196 18.26 3.69 7.27
C ILE A 196 17.96 3.76 8.77
N ASP A 197 18.78 4.49 9.54
CA ASP A 197 18.52 4.70 10.98
C ASP A 197 17.38 5.71 11.19
N ALA A 198 16.19 5.20 11.55
CA ALA A 198 15.03 6.00 11.90
C ALA A 198 15.23 6.86 13.16
N GLY A 199 16.12 6.47 14.07
CA GLY A 199 16.43 7.21 15.30
C GLY A 199 17.11 8.56 15.04
N GLN A 200 17.80 8.70 13.91
CA GLN A 200 18.40 9.96 13.45
C GLN A 200 17.44 10.85 12.65
N ARG A 201 16.19 10.41 12.45
CA ARG A 201 15.20 11.13 11.63
C ARG A 201 14.10 11.76 12.49
N ARG A 202 13.67 12.94 12.09
CA ARG A 202 12.61 13.70 12.78
C ARG A 202 11.74 14.43 11.76
N GLY A 203 10.51 14.77 12.17
CA GLY A 203 9.58 15.54 11.35
C GLY A 203 9.38 14.88 9.99
N ARG A 204 9.52 15.68 8.93
CA ARG A 204 9.34 15.25 7.54
C ARG A 204 10.26 14.09 7.15
N ALA A 205 11.53 14.10 7.54
CA ALA A 205 12.46 13.04 7.18
C ALA A 205 12.09 11.65 7.74
N LEU A 206 11.37 11.61 8.88
CA LEU A 206 10.83 10.37 9.43
C LEU A 206 9.52 9.97 8.75
N GLN A 207 8.67 10.96 8.43
CA GLN A 207 7.45 10.72 7.65
C GLN A 207 7.78 10.17 6.26
N GLU A 208 8.77 10.71 5.58
CA GLU A 208 9.24 10.20 4.28
C GLU A 208 9.69 8.73 4.37
N LEU A 209 10.36 8.36 5.46
CA LEU A 209 10.70 6.95 5.69
C LEU A 209 9.45 6.10 5.91
N GLU A 210 8.46 6.61 6.68
CA GLU A 210 7.17 5.96 6.90
C GLU A 210 6.46 5.64 5.57
N GLU A 211 6.21 6.68 4.78
CA GLU A 211 5.51 6.62 3.48
C GLU A 211 6.23 5.66 2.52
N MET A 212 7.56 5.73 2.47
CA MET A 212 8.37 4.86 1.61
C MET A 212 8.25 3.38 2.00
N LEU A 213 8.35 3.06 3.30
CA LEU A 213 8.26 1.67 3.75
C LEU A 213 6.85 1.09 3.56
N ASP A 214 5.82 1.91 3.78
CA ASP A 214 4.43 1.49 3.58
C ASP A 214 4.09 1.30 2.10
N ALA A 215 4.64 2.14 1.21
CA ALA A 215 4.57 1.92 -0.23
C ALA A 215 5.28 0.62 -0.66
N ILE A 216 6.44 0.29 -0.08
CA ILE A 216 7.12 -1.00 -0.32
C ILE A 216 6.22 -2.17 0.09
N THR A 217 5.57 -2.08 1.25
CA THR A 217 4.60 -3.10 1.67
C THR A 217 3.44 -3.21 0.67
N CYS A 218 2.89 -2.10 0.20
CA CYS A 218 1.83 -2.11 -0.81
C CYS A 218 2.28 -2.82 -2.10
N ALA A 219 3.47 -2.49 -2.62
CA ALA A 219 4.04 -3.12 -3.80
C ALA A 219 4.25 -4.63 -3.59
N TYR A 220 4.69 -5.04 -2.39
CA TYR A 220 4.88 -6.44 -2.08
C TYR A 220 3.55 -7.19 -1.93
N VAL A 221 2.49 -6.57 -1.38
CA VAL A 221 1.14 -7.15 -1.38
C VAL A 221 0.63 -7.38 -2.80
N ALA A 222 0.85 -6.43 -3.72
CA ALA A 222 0.55 -6.60 -5.14
C ALA A 222 1.31 -7.80 -5.75
N CYS A 223 2.62 -7.90 -5.48
CA CYS A 223 3.46 -9.03 -5.92
C CYS A 223 2.94 -10.36 -5.38
N TYR A 224 2.68 -10.44 -4.07
CA TYR A 224 2.17 -11.62 -3.39
C TYR A 224 0.81 -12.06 -3.96
N ALA A 225 -0.13 -11.12 -4.11
CA ALA A 225 -1.46 -11.37 -4.65
C ALA A 225 -1.39 -11.92 -6.09
N TRP A 226 -0.59 -11.31 -6.96
CA TRP A 226 -0.39 -11.77 -8.33
C TRP A 226 0.29 -13.15 -8.41
N HIS A 227 1.31 -13.39 -7.58
CA HIS A 227 2.08 -14.63 -7.56
C HIS A 227 1.22 -15.84 -7.18
N HIS A 228 0.47 -15.68 -6.09
CA HIS A 228 -0.31 -16.76 -5.48
C HIS A 228 -1.74 -16.86 -6.01
N GLY A 229 -2.30 -15.76 -6.46
CA GLY A 229 -3.68 -15.67 -6.94
C GLY A 229 -4.73 -15.65 -5.83
N PRO A 230 -6.02 -15.74 -6.20
CA PRO A 230 -7.14 -15.47 -5.29
C PRO A 230 -7.18 -16.33 -4.03
N VAL A 231 -6.58 -17.53 -4.05
CA VAL A 231 -6.57 -18.47 -2.91
C VAL A 231 -5.77 -17.96 -1.71
N ARG A 232 -4.81 -17.05 -1.92
CA ARG A 232 -4.01 -16.40 -0.85
C ARG A 232 -4.44 -14.95 -0.63
N GLN A 233 -5.67 -14.61 -0.96
CA GLN A 233 -6.18 -13.25 -0.83
C GLN A 233 -7.49 -13.24 -0.07
N ARG A 234 -7.67 -12.23 0.76
CA ARG A 234 -8.96 -11.91 1.37
C ARG A 234 -9.38 -10.52 0.96
N VAL A 235 -10.58 -10.43 0.40
CA VAL A 235 -11.21 -9.17 0.00
C VAL A 235 -12.35 -8.86 0.97
N TYR A 236 -12.36 -7.64 1.48
CA TYR A 236 -13.43 -7.08 2.29
C TYR A 236 -14.18 -6.04 1.45
N GLY A 237 -15.51 -5.98 1.55
CA GLY A 237 -16.33 -5.17 0.64
C GLY A 237 -16.39 -5.72 -0.79
N SER A 238 -16.49 -4.83 -1.78
CA SER A 238 -16.57 -5.18 -3.21
C SER A 238 -15.97 -4.08 -4.08
N VAL A 239 -15.51 -4.40 -5.28
CA VAL A 239 -14.97 -3.37 -6.20
C VAL A 239 -15.99 -2.26 -6.46
N ALA A 240 -17.29 -2.59 -6.56
CA ALA A 240 -18.35 -1.63 -6.82
C ALA A 240 -18.60 -0.63 -5.66
N GLU A 241 -18.46 -1.07 -4.40
CA GLU A 241 -18.78 -0.27 -3.21
C GLU A 241 -17.54 0.19 -2.43
N GLY A 242 -16.34 -0.17 -2.90
CA GLY A 242 -15.09 -0.05 -2.16
C GLY A 242 -14.68 -1.37 -1.52
N HIS A 243 -13.39 -1.69 -1.67
CA HIS A 243 -12.82 -2.94 -1.20
C HIS A 243 -11.54 -2.69 -0.41
N ILE A 244 -11.11 -3.67 0.39
CA ILE A 244 -9.73 -3.74 0.90
C ILE A 244 -9.25 -5.16 0.64
N LEU A 245 -8.14 -5.28 -0.10
CA LEU A 245 -7.45 -6.53 -0.35
C LEU A 245 -6.34 -6.71 0.69
N THR A 246 -6.29 -7.90 1.28
CA THR A 246 -5.24 -8.32 2.22
C THR A 246 -4.68 -9.68 1.79
N PRO A 247 -3.40 -9.97 2.07
CA PRO A 247 -2.88 -11.34 2.02
C PRO A 247 -3.74 -12.30 2.86
N ALA A 248 -3.71 -13.60 2.54
CA ALA A 248 -4.28 -14.66 3.36
C ALA A 248 -3.32 -15.85 3.44
N LEU A 249 -3.40 -16.58 4.57
CA LEU A 249 -2.66 -17.83 4.82
C LEU A 249 -3.34 -19.02 4.17
#